data_AF-A0A3N5WZV3-F1
#
_entry.id   AF-A0A3N5WZV3-F1
#
_cell.length_a   1.000
_cell.length_b   1.000
_cell.length_c   1.000
_cell.angle_alpha   90.00
_cell.angle_beta   90.00
_cell.angle_gamma   90.00
#
_symmetry.space_group_name_H-M   'P 1'
#
loop_
_entity.id
_entity.type
_entity.pdbx_description
1 polymer ?
#
loop_
_entity_poly.entity_id
_entity_poly.type
_entity_poly.pdbx_seq_one_letter_code
_entity_poly.pdbx_strand_id
1 'polypeptide(L)' 'MSTNPRIDGRQMELERALSETVGLGFGTAISCIPGELAYFEAEDPGERYLLLGVGMSHP' A
#
# COMPACT_ATOMS: atom_id res chain seq x y z
N MET A 1 -3.43 -3.84 -15.91
CA MET A 1 -1.95 -3.83 -15.91
C MET A 1 -1.51 -2.84 -14.86
N SER A 2 -0.61 -3.22 -13.96
CA SER A 2 -0.09 -2.29 -12.94
C SER A 2 0.92 -1.33 -13.56
N THR A 3 0.88 -0.07 -13.14
CA THR A 3 1.70 1.01 -13.70
C THR A 3 3.16 0.95 -13.22
N ASN A 4 3.47 0.20 -12.15
CA ASN A 4 4.82 0.08 -11.62
C ASN A 4 5.23 -1.39 -11.32
N PRO A 5 5.84 -2.11 -12.28
CA PRO A 5 6.26 -3.50 -12.10
C PRO A 5 7.43 -3.68 -11.11
N ARG A 6 8.04 -2.58 -10.63
CA ARG A 6 9.07 -2.66 -9.59
C ARG A 6 8.51 -2.98 -8.23
N ILE A 7 7.24 -2.63 -7.96
CA ILE A 7 6.59 -2.82 -6.66
C ILE A 7 5.40 -3.79 -6.72
N ASP A 8 4.75 -3.91 -7.88
CA ASP A 8 3.54 -4.73 -8.04
C ASP A 8 3.78 -6.19 -7.65
N GLY A 9 2.98 -6.69 -6.70
CA GLY A 9 3.01 -8.07 -6.23
C GLY A 9 4.31 -8.50 -5.53
N ARG A 10 5.19 -7.56 -5.14
CA ARG A 10 6.47 -7.88 -4.52
C ARG A 10 6.47 -7.68 -3.01
N GLN A 11 7.16 -8.57 -2.31
CA GLN A 11 7.55 -8.36 -0.91
C GLN A 11 8.90 -7.64 -0.86
N MET A 12 8.97 -6.53 -0.12
CA MET A 12 10.17 -5.71 0.03
C MET A 12 10.12 -4.86 1.28
N GLU A 13 11.22 -4.18 1.59
CA GLU A 13 11.30 -3.18 2.66
C GLU A 13 10.27 -2.06 2.48
N LEU A 14 9.57 -1.73 3.57
CA LEU A 14 8.50 -0.74 3.58
C LEU A 14 9.00 0.64 3.13
N GLU A 15 10.17 1.06 3.61
CA GLU A 15 10.78 2.35 3.22
C GLU A 15 10.95 2.46 1.71
N ARG A 16 11.40 1.37 1.08
CA ARG A 16 11.56 1.31 -0.38
C ARG A 16 10.21 1.37 -1.09
N ALA A 17 9.23 0.62 -0.61
CA ALA A 17 7.89 0.63 -1.20
C ALA A 17 7.26 2.04 -1.13
N LEU A 18 7.43 2.75 0.00
CA LEU A 18 6.95 4.12 0.16
C LEU A 18 7.69 5.10 -0.77
N SER A 19 9.01 5.00 -0.90
CA SER A 19 9.79 5.86 -1.80
C SER A 19 9.40 5.73 -3.27
N GLU A 20 8.86 4.58 -3.66
CA GLU A 20 8.43 4.24 -5.02
C GLU A 20 6.92 4.41 -5.23
N THR A 21 6.21 4.98 -4.24
CA THR A 21 4.74 5.17 -4.26
C THR A 21 4.35 6.62 -4.02
N VAL A 22 4.94 7.26 -3.01
CA VAL A 22 4.50 8.57 -2.53
C VAL A 22 4.67 9.66 -3.58
N GLY A 23 3.56 10.32 -3.92
CA GLY A 23 3.51 11.44 -4.87
C GLY A 23 3.53 11.03 -6.33
N LEU A 24 3.43 9.73 -6.66
CA LEU A 24 3.38 9.27 -8.06
C LEU A 24 1.99 9.38 -8.70
N GLY A 25 0.94 9.60 -7.90
CA GLY A 25 -0.43 9.77 -8.42
C GLY A 25 -1.06 8.48 -8.96
N PHE A 26 -0.56 7.32 -8.52
CA PHE A 26 -1.15 6.01 -8.84
C PHE A 26 -1.82 5.42 -7.61
N GLY A 27 -3.05 4.91 -7.77
CA GLY A 27 -3.73 4.14 -6.74
C GLY A 27 -2.87 2.94 -6.32
N THR A 28 -2.33 3.00 -5.11
CA THR A 28 -1.35 2.01 -4.63
C THR A 28 -1.65 1.61 -3.19
N ALA A 29 -1.74 0.30 -2.95
CA ALA A 29 -1.86 -0.28 -1.61
C ALA A 29 -0.58 -1.03 -1.24
N ILE A 30 -0.04 -0.75 -0.05
CA ILE A 30 1.13 -1.40 0.51
C ILE A 30 0.70 -2.08 1.80
N SER A 31 0.75 -3.42 1.86
CA SER A 31 0.56 -4.14 3.12
C SER A 31 1.82 -4.02 3.97
N CYS A 32 1.77 -3.19 5.01
CA CYS A 32 2.88 -2.94 5.92
C CYS A 32 3.05 -4.11 6.90
N ILE A 33 1.93 -4.58 7.44
CA ILE A 33 1.83 -5.76 8.31
C ILE A 33 0.69 -6.62 7.77
N PRO A 34 0.97 -7.82 7.23
CA PRO A 34 -0.04 -8.66 6.60
C PRO A 34 -1.25 -8.90 7.50
N GLY A 35 -2.44 -8.50 7.03
CA GLY A 35 -3.70 -8.68 7.76
C GLY A 35 -3.95 -7.69 8.91
N GLU A 36 -3.01 -6.80 9.21
CA GLU A 36 -3.11 -5.85 10.34
C GLU A 36 -3.05 -4.40 9.90
N LEU A 37 -2.17 -4.06 8.95
CA LEU A 37 -1.93 -2.68 8.56
C LEU A 37 -1.55 -2.58 7.08
N ALA A 38 -2.18 -1.65 6.37
CA ALA A 38 -1.77 -1.23 5.05
C ALA A 38 -1.75 0.30 4.91
N TYR A 39 -0.88 0.79 4.05
CA TYR A 39 -0.89 2.15 3.55
C TYR A 39 -1.61 2.18 2.20
N PHE A 40 -2.43 3.19 1.97
CA PHE A 40 -3.09 3.41 0.68
C PHE A 40 -2.89 4.86 0.22
N GLU A 41 -2.42 5.03 -1.00
CA GLU A 41 -2.34 6.32 -1.69
C GLU A 41 -3.32 6.30 -2.85
N ALA A 42 -4.26 7.24 -2.82
CA ALA A 42 -5.21 7.41 -3.91
C ALA A 42 -4.57 8.21 -5.06
N GLU A 43 -5.29 8.28 -6.18
CA GLU A 43 -4.85 9.04 -7.35
C GLU A 43 -4.98 10.55 -7.13
N ASP A 44 -5.94 10.97 -6.30
CA ASP A 44 -6.15 12.37 -5.98
C ASP A 44 -5.04 12.92 -5.06
N PRO A 45 -4.49 14.12 -5.36
CA PRO A 45 -3.41 14.70 -4.59
C PRO A 45 -3.73 14.85 -3.10
N GLY A 46 -2.90 14.25 -2.26
CA GLY A 46 -2.99 14.38 -0.80
C GLY A 46 -3.93 13.39 -0.12
N GLU A 47 -4.62 12.54 -0.88
CA GLU A 47 -5.47 11.48 -0.34
C GLU A 47 -4.64 10.24 0.04
N ARG A 48 -4.37 10.12 1.34
CA ARG A 48 -3.58 9.02 1.92
C ARG A 48 -4.25 8.47 3.16
N TYR A 49 -4.23 7.16 3.28
CA TYR A 49 -4.96 6.44 4.33
C TYR A 49 -4.09 5.35 4.96
N LEU A 50 -4.29 5.14 6.26
CA LEU A 50 -3.87 3.92 6.94
C LEU A 50 -5.10 3.02 7.08
N LEU A 51 -5.02 1.83 6.51
CA LEU A 51 -6.06 0.81 6.57
C LEU A 51 -5.71 -0.15 7.70
N LEU A 52 -6.60 -0.26 8.68
CA LEU A 52 -6.48 -1.22 9.77
C LEU A 52 -7.19 -2.51 9.37
N GLY A 53 -6.47 -3.63 9.53
CA GLY A 53 -7.06 -4.95 9.41
C GLY A 53 -8.12 -5.13 10.48
N VAL A 54 -9.37 -5.31 10.04
CA VAL A 54 -10.43 -5.74 10.96
C VAL A 54 -10.16 -7.21 11.23
N GLY A 55 -9.70 -7.51 12.45
CA GLY A 55 -9.28 -8.86 12.82
C GLY A 55 -10.29 -9.89 12.33
N MET A 56 -9.86 -10.79 11.46
CA MET A 56 -10.60 -12.01 11.16
C MET A 56 -10.53 -12.87 12.42
N SER A 57 -11.38 -12.58 13.41
CA SER A 57 -11.78 -13.56 14.40
C SER A 57 -12.37 -14.72 13.60
N HIS A 58 -11.56 -15.75 13.36
CA HIS A 58 -12.02 -17.04 12.88
C HIS A 58 -13.20 -17.47 13.79
N PRO A 59 -14.38 -17.79 13.25
CA PRO A 59 -15.30 -18.65 13.99
C PRO A 59 -14.69 -20.04 14.20
#